data_AF-A0A8T0GKF4-F1
#
_entry.id   AF-A0A8T0GKF4-F1
#
_cell.length_a   1.000
_cell.length_b   1.000
_cell.length_c   1.000
_cell.angle_alpha   90.00
_cell.angle_beta   90.00
_cell.angle_gamma   90.00
#
_symmetry.space_group_name_H-M   'P 1'
#
loop_
_entity.id
_entity.type
_entity.pdbx_description
1 polymer ?
#
loop_
_entity_poly.entity_id
_entity_poly.type
_entity_poly.pdbx_seq_one_letter_code
_entity_poly.pdbx_strand_id
1 'polypeptide(L)'
;MQHGIPAHIAESARCLFRECMRRADYVGNQNGNKEVLKSLVREQFRRNMYETNPQKIEEQKQAAARALFNHMYYEASRMASEQAEGDLINESLLGLPKPARGMTLQDEDNKASS
;
A
#
# COMPACT_ATOMS: atom_id res chain seq x y z
N MET A 1 -4.39 -39.02 -3.14
CA MET A 1 -5.10 -37.92 -3.82
C MET A 1 -4.24 -36.66 -3.68
N GLN A 2 -3.86 -36.00 -4.79
CA GLN A 2 -3.15 -34.73 -4.71
C GLN A 2 -4.15 -33.66 -4.28
N HIS A 3 -4.18 -33.31 -2.99
CA HIS A 3 -4.89 -32.11 -2.56
C HIS A 3 -3.98 -30.91 -2.85
N GLY A 4 -4.03 -30.43 -4.10
CA GLY A 4 -3.36 -29.21 -4.50
C GLY A 4 -3.85 -28.03 -3.65
N ILE A 5 -3.00 -26.99 -3.54
CA ILE A 5 -3.31 -25.76 -2.81
C ILE A 5 -4.71 -25.26 -3.26
N PRO A 6 -5.62 -24.94 -2.31
CA PRO A 6 -6.93 -24.41 -2.67
C PRO A 6 -6.83 -23.21 -3.61
N ALA A 7 -7.64 -23.21 -4.68
CA ALA A 7 -7.54 -22.21 -5.74
C ALA A 7 -7.62 -20.75 -5.22
N HIS A 8 -8.43 -20.49 -4.19
CA HIS A 8 -8.57 -19.18 -3.59
C HIS A 8 -7.28 -18.68 -2.90
N ILE A 9 -6.46 -19.59 -2.34
CA ILE A 9 -5.17 -19.24 -1.74
C ILE A 9 -4.18 -18.84 -2.83
N ALA A 10 -4.14 -19.58 -3.92
CA ALA A 10 -3.29 -19.26 -5.07
C ALA A 10 -3.70 -17.95 -5.75
N GLU A 11 -5.01 -17.70 -5.92
CA GLU A 11 -5.52 -16.46 -6.50
C GLU A 11 -5.17 -15.25 -5.64
N SER A 12 -5.42 -15.32 -4.33
CA SER A 12 -5.08 -14.23 -3.41
C SER A 12 -3.58 -13.96 -3.33
N ALA A 13 -2.73 -14.99 -3.38
CA ALA A 13 -1.28 -14.83 -3.49
C ALA A 13 -0.86 -14.11 -4.78
N ARG A 14 -1.50 -14.43 -5.92
CA ARG A 14 -1.27 -13.73 -7.20
C ARG A 14 -1.72 -12.28 -7.16
N CYS A 15 -2.85 -11.97 -6.54
CA CYS A 15 -3.30 -10.59 -6.30
C CYS A 15 -2.27 -9.81 -5.47
N LEU A 16 -1.81 -10.41 -4.36
CA LEU A 16 -0.83 -9.79 -3.47
C LEU A 16 0.50 -9.51 -4.19
N PHE A 17 0.99 -10.45 -5.00
CA PHE A 17 2.17 -10.23 -5.84
C PHE A 17 2.03 -9.01 -6.74
N ARG A 18 0.89 -8.88 -7.45
CA ARG A 18 0.65 -7.72 -8.33
C ARG A 18 0.65 -6.41 -7.56
N GLU A 19 0.08 -6.40 -6.37
CA GLU A 19 0.03 -5.20 -5.53
C GLU A 19 1.43 -4.80 -5.02
N CYS A 20 2.21 -5.75 -4.53
CA CYS A 20 3.62 -5.52 -4.18
C CYS A 20 4.43 -5.00 -5.38
N MET A 21 4.18 -5.53 -6.59
CA MET A 21 4.85 -5.08 -7.81
C MET A 21 4.46 -3.65 -8.20
N ARG A 22 3.18 -3.29 -8.11
CA ARG A 22 2.73 -1.90 -8.33
C ARG A 22 3.38 -0.95 -7.34
N ARG A 23 3.44 -1.34 -6.07
CA ARG A 23 4.08 -0.52 -5.04
C ARG A 23 5.57 -0.35 -5.26
N ALA A 24 6.28 -1.44 -5.60
CA ALA A 24 7.69 -1.39 -5.94
C ALA A 24 7.96 -0.50 -7.16
N ASP A 25 7.08 -0.51 -8.17
CA ASP A 25 7.17 0.40 -9.32
C ASP A 25 7.02 1.86 -8.89
N TYR A 26 5.99 2.17 -8.10
CA TYR A 26 5.71 3.52 -7.60
C TYR A 26 6.88 4.07 -6.76
N VAL A 27 7.26 3.36 -5.69
CA VAL A 27 8.36 3.77 -4.79
C VAL A 27 9.68 3.84 -5.55
N GLY A 28 9.91 2.88 -6.43
CA GLY A 28 11.11 2.78 -7.22
C GLY A 28 11.30 3.91 -8.23
N ASN A 29 10.21 4.41 -8.82
CA ASN A 29 10.24 5.57 -9.71
C ASN A 29 10.58 6.85 -8.94
N GLN A 30 10.14 6.98 -7.68
CA GLN A 30 10.49 8.14 -6.84
C GLN A 30 11.97 8.13 -6.43
N ASN A 31 12.54 6.95 -6.17
CA ASN A 31 13.88 6.81 -5.58
C ASN A 31 14.97 6.36 -6.58
N GLY A 32 14.63 6.19 -7.86
CA GLY A 32 15.57 5.76 -8.91
C GLY A 32 16.04 4.31 -8.81
N ASN A 33 15.39 3.46 -8.00
CA ASN A 33 15.80 2.08 -7.71
C ASN A 33 14.73 1.02 -8.05
N LYS A 34 13.80 1.36 -8.95
CA LYS A 34 12.67 0.52 -9.38
C LYS A 34 13.01 -0.94 -9.68
N GLU A 35 13.99 -1.19 -10.54
CA GLU A 35 14.28 -2.57 -10.94
C GLU A 35 14.82 -3.41 -9.79
N VAL A 36 15.54 -2.79 -8.83
CA VAL A 36 16.00 -3.44 -7.60
C VAL A 36 14.82 -3.81 -6.70
N LEU A 37 13.88 -2.90 -6.47
CA LEU A 37 12.72 -3.20 -5.64
C LEU A 37 11.85 -4.29 -6.27
N LYS A 38 11.63 -4.22 -7.59
CA LYS A 38 10.88 -5.25 -8.33
C LYS A 38 11.60 -6.59 -8.34
N SER A 39 12.93 -6.62 -8.44
CA SER A 39 13.69 -7.87 -8.37
C SER A 39 13.56 -8.51 -6.98
N LEU A 40 13.65 -7.73 -5.90
CA LEU A 40 13.48 -8.22 -4.54
C LEU A 40 12.09 -8.84 -4.32
N VAL A 41 11.02 -8.17 -4.76
CA VAL A 41 9.66 -8.73 -4.68
C VAL A 41 9.57 -10.05 -5.46
N ARG A 42 10.04 -10.09 -6.71
CA ARG A 42 10.04 -11.33 -7.52
C ARG A 42 10.83 -12.44 -6.85
N GLU A 43 11.97 -12.14 -6.25
CA GLU A 43 12.82 -13.11 -5.60
C GLU A 43 12.12 -13.73 -4.38
N GLN A 44 11.49 -12.92 -3.53
CA GLN A 44 10.76 -13.42 -2.35
C GLN A 44 9.61 -14.35 -2.73
N PHE A 45 8.84 -13.99 -3.77
CA PHE A 45 7.77 -14.87 -4.26
C PHE A 45 8.32 -16.14 -4.92
N ARG A 46 9.42 -16.05 -5.67
CA ARG A 46 10.06 -17.22 -6.30
C ARG A 46 10.60 -18.20 -5.27
N ARG A 47 11.23 -17.72 -4.19
CA ARG A 47 11.76 -18.55 -3.10
C ARG A 47 10.69 -19.43 -2.44
N ASN A 48 9.43 -18.98 -2.43
CA ASN A 48 8.30 -19.68 -1.81
C ASN A 48 7.36 -20.34 -2.83
N MET A 49 7.72 -20.38 -4.12
CA MET A 49 6.83 -20.84 -5.21
C MET A 49 6.43 -22.32 -5.09
N TYR A 50 7.27 -23.15 -4.47
CA TYR A 50 7.03 -24.58 -4.28
C TYR A 50 6.53 -24.94 -2.88
N GLU A 51 6.16 -23.93 -2.07
CA GLU A 51 5.58 -24.19 -0.76
C GLU A 51 4.21 -24.85 -0.93
N THR A 52 3.98 -25.94 -0.19
CA THR A 52 2.73 -26.72 -0.25
C THR A 52 1.98 -26.71 1.08
N ASN A 53 2.62 -26.26 2.16
CA ASN A 53 1.96 -26.15 3.46
C ASN A 53 0.99 -24.96 3.48
N PRO A 54 -0.32 -25.19 3.61
CA PRO A 54 -1.33 -24.12 3.55
C PRO A 54 -1.18 -23.10 4.67
N GLN A 55 -0.78 -23.52 5.87
CA GLN A 55 -0.58 -22.62 7.01
C GLN A 55 0.59 -21.67 6.74
N LYS A 56 1.71 -22.21 6.27
CA LYS A 56 2.90 -21.41 5.95
C LYS A 56 2.63 -20.42 4.82
N ILE A 57 1.91 -20.84 3.78
CA ILE A 57 1.50 -19.94 2.68
C ILE A 57 0.67 -18.77 3.24
N GLU A 58 -0.29 -19.05 4.12
CA GLU A 58 -1.15 -18.03 4.69
C GLU A 58 -0.37 -17.07 5.61
N GLU A 59 0.53 -17.59 6.46
CA GLU A 59 1.40 -16.77 7.30
C GLU A 59 2.28 -15.82 6.46
N GLN A 60 2.88 -16.33 5.38
CA GLN A 60 3.71 -15.53 4.47
C GLN A 60 2.88 -14.47 3.73
N LYS A 61 1.68 -14.81 3.27
CA LYS A 61 0.75 -13.85 2.67
C LYS A 61 0.37 -12.74 3.64
N GLN A 62 -0.01 -13.10 4.87
CA GLN A 62 -0.36 -12.12 5.89
C GLN A 62 0.80 -11.21 6.24
N ALA A 63 2.02 -11.75 6.34
CA ALA A 63 3.22 -10.95 6.57
C ALA A 63 3.46 -9.94 5.44
N ALA A 64 3.37 -10.38 4.18
CA ALA A 64 3.51 -9.50 3.02
C ALA A 64 2.38 -8.45 2.93
N ALA A 65 1.13 -8.83 3.22
CA ALA A 65 -0.01 -7.90 3.25
C ALA A 65 0.16 -6.84 4.34
N ARG A 66 0.59 -7.23 5.55
CA ARG A 66 0.89 -6.28 6.64
C ARG A 66 2.02 -5.34 6.27
N ALA A 67 3.11 -5.84 5.67
CA ALA A 67 4.24 -5.01 5.24
C ALA A 67 3.82 -3.97 4.19
N LEU A 68 3.02 -4.39 3.20
CA LEU A 68 2.47 -3.50 2.18
C LEU A 68 1.56 -2.43 2.80
N PHE A 69 0.63 -2.84 3.66
CA PHE A 69 -0.28 -1.92 4.33
C PHE A 69 0.47 -0.91 5.20
N ASN A 70 1.41 -1.36 6.03
CA ASN A 70 2.20 -0.49 6.90
C ASN A 70 2.98 0.55 6.09
N HIS A 71 3.56 0.14 4.96
CA HIS A 71 4.26 1.07 4.08
C HIS A 71 3.31 2.09 3.43
N MET A 72 2.14 1.65 2.97
CA MET A 72 1.14 2.56 2.38
C MET A 72 0.60 3.54 3.42
N TYR A 73 0.33 3.06 4.62
CA TYR A 73 -0.14 3.88 5.73
C TYR A 73 0.90 4.92 6.13
N TYR A 74 2.16 4.51 6.33
CA TYR A 74 3.26 5.41 6.64
C TYR A 74 3.41 6.52 5.59
N GLU A 75 3.36 6.16 4.30
CA GLU A 75 3.46 7.14 3.22
C GLU A 75 2.26 8.08 3.16
N ALA A 76 1.04 7.59 3.40
CA ALA A 76 -0.15 8.44 3.48
C ALA A 76 -0.06 9.42 4.66
N SER A 77 0.40 8.97 5.82
CA SER A 77 0.65 9.83 6.99
C SER A 77 1.73 10.88 6.70
N ARG A 78 2.84 10.48 6.06
CA ARG A 78 3.92 11.40 5.67
C ARG A 78 3.41 12.49 4.74
N MET A 79 2.69 12.13 3.67
CA MET A 79 2.11 13.11 2.73
C MET A 79 1.12 14.06 3.40
N ALA A 80 0.29 13.56 4.31
CA ALA A 80 -0.66 14.39 5.05
C ALA A 80 0.06 15.40 5.97
N SER A 81 1.15 14.98 6.62
CA SER A 81 2.00 15.87 7.43
C SER A 81 2.70 16.94 6.59
N GLU A 82 3.31 16.56 5.46
CA GLU A 82 3.96 17.49 4.53
C GLU A 82 2.97 18.52 3.97
N GLN A 83 1.75 18.09 3.64
CA GLN A 83 0.69 18.98 3.20
C GLN A 83 0.25 19.95 4.32
N ALA A 84 0.09 19.46 5.54
CA ALA A 84 -0.28 20.31 6.68
C ALA A 84 0.79 21.37 6.97
N GLU A 85 2.08 21.00 6.88
CA GLU A 85 3.20 21.93 7.02
C GLU A 85 3.20 22.98 5.90
N GLY A 86 3.02 22.56 4.64
CA GLY A 86 2.92 23.46 3.49
C GLY A 86 1.76 24.45 3.63
N ASP A 87 0.61 23.99 4.12
CA ASP A 87 -0.54 24.87 4.40
C ASP A 87 -0.22 25.92 5.46
N LEU A 88 0.45 25.52 6.55
CA LEU A 88 0.86 26.46 7.63
C LEU A 88 1.86 27.50 7.12
N ILE A 89 2.80 27.09 6.26
CA ILE A 89 3.74 27.99 5.61
C ILE A 89 2.99 28.99 4.72
N ASN A 90 2.07 28.51 3.89
CA ASN A 90 1.30 29.37 2.99
C ASN A 90 0.43 30.39 3.75
N GLU A 91 -0.21 29.96 4.84
CA GLU A 91 -1.03 30.85 5.68
C GLU A 91 -0.16 31.88 6.42
N SER A 92 0.91 31.42 7.08
CA SER A 92 1.70 32.27 8.00
C SER A 92 2.70 33.18 7.29
N LEU A 93 3.35 32.71 6.23
CA LEU A 93 4.40 33.45 5.52
C LEU A 93 3.86 34.20 4.30
N LEU A 94 2.88 33.62 3.60
CA LEU A 94 2.37 34.18 2.33
C LEU A 94 0.96 34.76 2.44
N GLY A 95 0.30 34.63 3.60
CA GLY A 95 -1.07 35.12 3.82
C GLY A 95 -2.11 34.47 2.91
N LEU A 96 -1.80 33.30 2.34
CA LEU A 96 -2.69 32.58 1.43
C LEU A 96 -3.68 31.73 2.22
N PRO A 97 -4.99 31.75 1.89
CA PRO A 97 -5.98 30.96 2.60
C PRO A 97 -5.75 29.46 2.37
N LYS A 98 -5.99 28.66 3.42
CA LYS A 98 -5.90 27.19 3.36
C LYS A 98 -6.81 26.65 2.23
N PRO A 99 -6.33 25.76 1.36
CA PRO A 99 -7.15 25.19 0.30
C PRO A 99 -8.33 24.43 0.90
N ALA A 100 -9.53 24.61 0.33
CA ALA A 100 -10.70 23.83 0.72
C ALA A 100 -10.41 22.34 0.50
N ARG A 101 -10.33 21.55 1.58
CA ARG A 101 -10.27 20.09 1.46
C ARG A 101 -11.52 19.64 0.70
N GLY A 102 -11.35 18.91 -0.40
CA GLY A 102 -12.46 18.21 -1.03
C GLY A 102 -13.15 17.34 0.02
N MET A 103 -14.47 17.45 0.11
CA MET A 103 -15.32 16.77 1.10
C MET A 103 -14.94 15.29 1.17
N THR A 104 -14.56 14.82 2.36
CA THR A 104 -14.35 13.38 2.55
C THR A 104 -15.72 12.71 2.66
N LEU A 105 -15.82 11.43 2.27
CA LEU A 105 -17.08 10.66 2.31
C LEU A 105 -17.77 10.66 3.70
N GLN A 106 -17.07 11.05 4.77
CA GLN A 106 -17.64 11.17 6.13
C GLN A 106 -18.37 12.49 6.38
N ASP A 107 -18.16 13.52 5.55
CA ASP A 107 -18.76 14.84 5.70
C ASP A 107 -20.17 14.91 5.10
N GLU A 108 -20.51 14.00 4.16
CA GLU A 108 -21.84 13.89 3.54
C GLU A 108 -22.90 13.39 4.54
N ASP A 109 -22.55 12.42 5.39
CA ASP A 109 -23.50 11.82 6.35
C ASP A 109 -23.94 12.81 7.44
N ASN A 110 -23.11 13.81 7.76
CA ASN A 110 -23.42 14.79 8.81
C ASN A 110 -24.25 15.98 8.31
N LYS A 111 -24.44 16.12 6.98
CA LYS A 111 -25.26 17.18 6.39
C LYS A 111 -26.69 16.72 6.07
N ALA A 112 -26.95 15.42 6.07
CA ALA A 112 -28.29 14.86 5.88
C ALA A 112 -29.16 14.85 7.16
N SER A 113 -28.63 15.31 8.30
CA SER A 113 -29.32 15.33 9.61
C SER A 113 -29.49 16.74 10.21
N SER A 114 -29.49 17.80 9.41
CA SER A 114 -29.81 19.17 9.88
C SER A 114 -30.78 19.88 8.95
#